data_AF-A0A2V7X0L1-F1
#
_entry.id   AF-A0A2V7X0L1-F1
#
_cell.length_a   1.000
_cell.length_b   1.000
_cell.length_c   1.000
_cell.angle_alpha   90.00
_cell.angle_beta   90.00
_cell.angle_gamma   90.00
#
_symmetry.space_group_name_H-M   'P 1'
#
loop_
_entity.id
_entity.type
_entity.pdbx_description
1 polymer ?
#
loop_
_entity_poly.entity_id
_entity_poly.type
_entity_poly.pdbx_seq_one_letter_code
_entity_poly.pdbx_strand_id
1 'polypeptide(L)' 'MWNCFTSDSLSWGLIPWCATDPSGAAGMINAPSESAAIKTAFRDALKSRRCRERRCPRRHRGIREGTDLGRRR' A
#
# COMPACT_ATOMS: atom_id res chain seq x y z
N MET A 1 14.92 16.62 -14.63
CA MET A 1 14.36 15.36 -15.16
C MET A 1 14.21 14.40 -13.98
N TRP A 2 13.04 14.36 -13.34
CA TRP A 2 12.81 13.43 -12.24
C TRP A 2 12.50 12.05 -12.81
N ASN A 3 13.31 11.05 -12.47
CA ASN A 3 13.08 9.67 -12.85
C ASN A 3 11.71 9.24 -12.31
N CYS A 4 10.77 8.99 -13.23
CA CYS A 4 9.49 8.38 -12.92
C CYS A 4 9.76 6.90 -12.67
N PHE A 5 9.95 6.53 -11.41
CA PHE A 5 10.03 5.12 -11.04
C PHE A 5 8.66 4.48 -11.29
N THR A 6 8.66 3.29 -11.88
CA THR A 6 7.47 2.46 -12.07
C THR A 6 6.80 2.21 -10.71
N SER A 7 5.51 2.51 -10.62
CA SER A 7 4.70 2.27 -9.42
C SER A 7 3.68 1.21 -9.76
N ASP A 8 3.86 0.01 -9.23
CA ASP A 8 2.88 -1.07 -9.36
C ASP A 8 1.71 -0.82 -8.39
N SER A 9 0.50 -1.16 -8.82
CA SER A 9 -0.70 -1.13 -7.97
C SER A 9 -0.74 -2.38 -7.10
N LEU A 10 -0.79 -2.22 -5.78
CA LEU A 10 -0.89 -3.30 -4.80
C LEU A 10 -2.22 -3.18 -4.03
N SER A 11 -2.78 -4.31 -3.61
CA SER A 11 -3.95 -4.34 -2.72
C SER A 11 -3.54 -4.10 -1.28
N TRP A 12 -4.33 -3.30 -0.55
CA TRP A 12 -4.06 -3.01 0.86
C TRP A 12 -4.60 -4.13 1.76
N GLY A 13 -3.68 -4.93 2.32
CA GLY A 13 -3.98 -6.12 3.12
C GLY A 13 -3.11 -7.29 2.66
N LEU A 14 -2.07 -7.63 3.44
CA LEU A 14 -1.13 -8.68 3.06
C LEU A 14 -1.76 -10.06 3.19
N ILE A 15 -1.71 -10.86 2.11
CA ILE A 15 -2.03 -12.29 2.15
C ILE A 15 -0.69 -13.04 2.17
N PRO A 16 -0.35 -13.75 3.26
CA PRO A 16 0.88 -14.52 3.32
C PRO A 16 0.76 -15.75 2.42
N TRP A 17 1.88 -16.23 1.89
CA TRP A 17 1.91 -17.37 0.98
C TRP A 17 1.42 -18.67 1.65
N CYS A 18 1.46 -18.74 2.97
CA CYS A 18 1.00 -19.88 3.76
C CYS A 18 -0.50 -19.81 4.13
N ALA A 19 -1.23 -18.78 3.69
CA ALA A 19 -2.67 -18.70 3.92
C ALA A 19 -3.45 -19.52 2.89
N THR A 20 -4.38 -20.34 3.36
CA THR A 20 -5.30 -21.10 2.50
C THR A 20 -6.44 -20.22 1.96
N ASP A 21 -6.79 -19.16 2.68
CA ASP A 21 -7.93 -18.28 2.35
C ASP A 21 -7.57 -16.79 2.54
N PRO A 22 -7.91 -15.90 1.59
CA PRO A 22 -7.64 -14.47 1.69
C PRO A 22 -8.48 -13.68 2.71
N SER A 23 -9.51 -14.26 3.33
CA SER A 23 -10.42 -13.49 4.22
C SER A 23 -9.71 -12.79 5.39
N GLY A 24 -8.54 -13.29 5.83
CA GLY A 24 -7.73 -12.69 6.89
C GLY A 24 -6.92 -11.46 6.49
N ALA A 25 -6.88 -11.07 5.21
CA ALA A 25 -6.02 -10.00 4.71
C ALA A 25 -6.33 -8.63 5.33
N ALA A 26 -7.60 -8.38 5.68
CA ALA A 26 -8.02 -7.12 6.31
C ALA A 26 -7.34 -6.88 7.67
N GLY A 27 -6.97 -7.95 8.40
CA GLY A 27 -6.21 -7.85 9.63
C GLY A 27 -4.72 -7.56 9.42
N MET A 28 -4.22 -7.71 8.19
CA MET A 28 -2.80 -7.55 7.82
C MET A 28 -2.53 -6.28 7.00
N ILE A 29 -3.36 -5.26 7.21
CA ILE A 29 -3.19 -3.90 6.67
C ILE A 29 -1.93 -3.24 7.25
N ASN A 30 -1.64 -3.50 8.52
CA ASN A 30 -0.48 -2.98 9.24
C ASN A 30 0.28 -4.12 9.94
N ALA A 31 1.58 -3.93 10.15
CA ALA A 31 2.43 -4.84 10.93
C ALA A 31 3.15 -4.05 12.04
N PRO A 32 3.15 -4.52 13.30
CA PRO A 32 3.95 -3.89 14.35
C PRO A 32 5.45 -4.07 14.05
N SER A 33 6.20 -2.98 14.07
CA SER A 33 7.62 -2.92 13.68
C SER A 33 8.51 -3.89 14.47
N GLU A 34 8.21 -4.08 15.74
CA GLU A 34 8.95 -4.94 16.67
C GLU A 34 8.81 -6.42 16.29
N SER A 35 7.63 -6.78 15.77
CA SER A 35 7.26 -8.18 15.48
C SER A 35 7.32 -8.55 13.99
N ALA A 36 7.54 -7.58 13.11
CA ALA A 36 7.50 -7.78 11.66
C ALA A 36 8.54 -8.79 11.15
N ALA A 37 9.70 -8.90 11.81
CA ALA A 37 10.75 -9.85 11.44
C ALA A 37 10.49 -11.28 11.94
N ILE A 38 9.64 -11.44 12.96
CA ILE A 38 9.40 -12.72 13.63
C ILE A 38 8.13 -13.39 13.08
N LYS A 39 7.07 -12.61 12.88
CA LYS A 39 5.78 -13.11 12.37
C LYS A 39 5.95 -13.69 10.97
N THR A 40 5.59 -14.95 10.79
CA THR A 40 5.69 -15.69 9.53
C THR A 40 5.00 -14.97 8.37
N ALA A 41 3.88 -14.29 8.67
CA ALA A 41 3.14 -13.52 7.67
C ALA A 41 3.96 -12.38 7.03
N PHE A 42 4.87 -11.76 7.77
CA PHE A 42 5.64 -10.59 7.34
C PHE A 42 7.11 -10.89 7.08
N ARG A 43 7.67 -11.95 7.68
CA ARG A 43 9.10 -12.27 7.67
C ARG A 43 9.72 -12.29 6.28
N ASP A 44 9.11 -13.02 5.36
CA ASP A 44 9.66 -13.21 4.02
C ASP A 44 9.43 -11.97 3.14
N ALA A 45 8.26 -11.31 3.31
CA ALA A 45 7.94 -10.05 2.64
C ALA A 45 8.88 -8.91 3.06
N LEU A 46 9.25 -8.84 4.34
CA LEU A 46 10.18 -7.84 4.86
C LEU A 46 11.59 -7.99 4.28
N LYS A 47 12.02 -9.22 3.99
CA LYS A 47 13.35 -9.50 3.40
C LYS A 47 13.40 -9.16 1.92
N SER A 48 12.39 -9.59 1.15
CA SER A 48 12.49 -9.63 -0.32
C SER A 48 11.50 -8.72 -1.07
N ARG A 49 10.45 -8.19 -0.41
CA ARG A 49 9.35 -7.46 -1.06
C ARG A 49 9.09 -6.09 -0.42
N ARG A 50 10.16 -5.38 -0.05
CA ARG A 50 10.05 -4.03 0.52
C ARG A 50 9.60 -3.06 -0.57
N CYS A 51 8.44 -2.44 -0.38
CA CYS A 51 7.95 -1.34 -1.19
C CYS A 51 7.83 -0.08 -0.32
N ARG A 52 7.80 1.07 -0.98
CA ARG A 52 7.49 2.35 -0.33
C ARG A 52 6.11 2.77 -0.77
N GLU A 53 5.21 2.97 0.19
CA GLU A 53 3.93 3.60 -0.09
C GLU A 53 4.22 5.01 -0.61
N ARG A 54 3.95 5.22 -1.89
CA ARG A 54 3.98 6.56 -2.47
C ARG A 54 2.70 7.24 -2.06
N ARG A 55 2.74 7.95 -0.95
CA ARG A 55 1.73 8.98 -0.72
C ARG A 55 1.83 9.95 -1.88
N CYS A 56 0.79 10.01 -2.70
CA CYS A 56 0.60 11.15 -3.58
C CYS A 56 0.76 12.39 -2.68
N PRO A 57 1.67 13.32 -3.00
CA PRO A 57 1.75 14.56 -2.26
C PRO A 57 0.33 15.10 -2.26
N ARG A 58 -0.28 15.22 -1.07
CA ARG A 58 -1.62 15.82 -0.97
C ARG A 58 -1.49 17.12 -1.74
N ARG A 59 -2.17 17.24 -2.90
CA ARG A 59 -2.43 18.56 -3.45
C ARG A 59 -2.98 19.31 -2.26
N HIS A 60 -2.25 20.32 -1.79
CA HIS A 60 -2.76 21.24 -0.79
C HIS A 60 -4.15 21.58 -1.31
N ARG A 61 -5.19 21.21 -0.55
CA ARG A 61 -6.55 21.57 -0.88
C ARG A 61 -6.56 23.09 -0.74
N GLY A 62 -6.19 23.77 -1.83
CA GLY A 62 -6.62 25.12 -2.08
C GLY A 62 -8.13 25.09 -1.92
N ILE A 63 -8.63 26.09 -1.20
CA ILE A 63 -10.03 26.44 -1.10
C ILE A 63 -10.66 26.24 -2.49
N ARG A 64 -11.80 25.54 -2.52
CA ARG A 64 -12.53 25.21 -3.75
C ARG A 64 -12.88 26.50 -4.48
N GLU A 65 -12.19 26.79 -5.58
CA GLU A 65 -12.82 27.45 -6.72
C GLU A 65 -13.05 26.38 -7.79
N GLY A 66 -14.30 26.28 -8.20
CA GLY A 66 -14.86 25.14 -8.90
C GLY A 66 -14.22 24.87 -10.27
N THR A 67 -14.19 23.58 -10.62
CA THR A 67 -14.41 23.02 -11.96
C THR A 67 -14.09 21.52 -11.89
N ASP A 68 -15.03 20.74 -11.36
CA ASP A 68 -15.01 19.28 -11.53
C ASP A 68 -15.67 18.97 -12.88
N LEU A 69 -14.90 19.11 -13.96
CA LEU A 69 -15.25 18.50 -15.24
C LEU A 69 -14.84 17.03 -15.20
N GLY A 70 -15.81 16.20 -14.84
CA GLY A 70 -16.06 14.92 -15.51
C GLY A 70 -15.15 13.76 -15.13
N ARG A 71 -15.49 13.08 -14.03
CA ARG A 71 -15.16 11.65 -13.90
C ARG A 71 -16.22 10.83 -14.62
N ARG A 72 -15.82 10.26 -15.76
CA ARG A 72 -16.57 9.23 -16.48
C ARG A 72 -16.76 8.00 -15.60
N ARG A 73 -17.89 7.35 -15.88
CA ARG A 73 -18.47 6.15 -15.27
C ARG A 73 -17.46 5.03 -15.04
#